data_AF-A0A848DJ78-F1
#
_entry.id   AF-A0A848DJ78-F1
#
_cell.length_a   1.000
_cell.length_b   1.000
_cell.length_c   1.000
_cell.angle_alpha   90.00
_cell.angle_beta   90.00
_cell.angle_gamma   90.00
#
_symmetry.space_group_name_H-M   'P 1'
#
loop_
_entity.id
_entity.type
_entity.pdbx_description
1 polymer ?
#
loop_
_entity_poly.entity_id
_entity_poly.type
_entity_poly.pdbx_seq_one_letter_code
_entity_poly.pdbx_strand_id
1 'polypeptide(L)' 'MAFATTGDPGRPAYGDARTVRSFGTTAETVDDPRGDLRELSAGLR' A
#
# COMPACT_ATOMS: atom_id res chain seq x y z
N MET A 1 -8.37 -15.99 -5.57
CA MET A 1 -7.09 -16.72 -5.62
C MET A 1 -6.13 -16.22 -6.70
N ALA A 2 -6.26 -15.00 -7.24
CA ALA A 2 -5.38 -14.52 -8.33
C ALA A 2 -3.89 -14.54 -7.96
N PHE A 3 -3.51 -13.96 -6.82
CA PHE A 3 -2.12 -13.92 -6.36
C PHE A 3 -1.46 -15.31 -6.27
N ALA A 4 -2.16 -16.30 -5.70
CA ALA A 4 -1.61 -17.65 -5.52
C ALA A 4 -1.44 -18.39 -6.85
N THR A 5 -2.21 -18.03 -7.88
CA THR A 5 -2.21 -18.71 -9.18
C THR A 5 -1.30 -18.03 -10.20
N THR A 6 -1.26 -16.70 -10.22
CA THR A 6 -0.57 -15.93 -11.26
C THR A 6 0.58 -15.08 -10.73
N GLY A 7 0.73 -14.95 -9.40
CA GLY A 7 1.62 -13.97 -8.78
C GLY A 7 1.10 -12.53 -8.87
N ASP A 8 0.02 -12.27 -9.60
CA ASP A 8 -0.55 -10.94 -9.81
C ASP A 8 -1.91 -10.81 -9.08
N PRO A 9 -2.00 -9.97 -8.04
CA PRO A 9 -3.24 -9.70 -7.34
C PRO A 9 -4.17 -8.68 -8.04
N GLY A 10 -3.85 -8.19 -9.24
CA GLY A 10 -4.62 -7.17 -9.97
C GLY A 10 -4.51 -5.77 -9.35
N ARG A 11 -3.38 -5.49 -8.70
CA ARG A 11 -3.08 -4.18 -8.10
C ARG A 11 -1.58 -3.87 -8.24
N PRO A 12 -1.19 -2.59 -8.29
CA PRO A 12 0.21 -2.22 -8.38
C PRO A 12 1.05 -2.88 -7.28
N ALA A 13 2.28 -3.24 -7.63
CA ALA A 13 3.27 -3.66 -6.65
C ALA A 13 3.65 -2.49 -5.75
N TYR A 14 4.06 -2.81 -4.52
CA TYR A 14 4.61 -1.80 -3.62
C TYR A 14 5.98 -1.34 -4.14
N GLY A 15 6.21 -0.02 -4.18
CA GLY A 15 7.43 0.59 -4.71
C GLY A 15 7.63 2.01 -4.19
N ASP A 16 8.26 2.88 -4.97
CA ASP A 16 8.60 4.25 -4.55
C ASP A 16 7.38 5.09 -4.17
N ALA A 17 6.28 4.95 -4.91
CA ALA A 17 4.99 5.59 -4.60
C ALA A 17 4.29 4.99 -3.37
N ARG A 18 4.80 3.86 -2.86
CA ARG A 18 4.28 3.14 -1.69
C ARG A 18 2.78 2.86 -1.77
N THR A 19 2.27 2.65 -2.98
CA THR A 19 0.87 2.35 -3.26
C THR A 19 0.41 1.09 -2.53
N VAL A 20 -0.76 1.18 -1.89
CA VAL A 20 -1.39 0.04 -1.20
C VAL A 20 -2.83 -0.14 -1.63
N ARG A 21 -3.36 -1.35 -1.43
CA ARG A 21 -4.79 -1.63 -1.48
C ARG A 21 -5.33 -1.69 -0.06
N SER A 22 -6.23 -0.76 0.28
CA SER A 22 -7.03 -0.80 1.50
C SER A 22 -8.25 -1.70 1.30
N PHE A 23 -8.60 -2.46 2.33
CA PHE A 23 -9.74 -3.37 2.33
C PHE A 23 -10.69 -2.98 3.46
N GLY A 24 -11.76 -2.28 3.13
CA GLY A 24 -12.87 -1.95 4.03
C GLY A 24 -14.19 -2.47 3.46
N THR A 25 -15.29 -1.73 3.69
CA THR A 25 -16.57 -1.97 2.99
C THR A 25 -16.40 -1.89 1.47
N THR A 26 -15.50 -1.03 1.02
CA THR A 26 -15.02 -0.94 -0.36
C THR A 26 -13.50 -1.13 -0.38
N ALA A 27 -12.99 -1.59 -1.52
CA ALA A 27 -11.56 -1.76 -1.74
C ALA A 27 -11.02 -0.59 -2.57
N GLU A 28 -10.00 0.09 -2.07
CA GLU A 28 -9.46 1.33 -2.67
C GLU A 28 -7.94 1.26 -2.78
N THR A 29 -7.40 1.83 -3.85
CA THR A 29 -5.94 1.96 -4.05
C THR A 29 -5.54 3.35 -3.60
N VAL A 30 -4.59 3.45 -2.68
CA VAL A 30 -4.15 4.71 -2.07
C VAL A 30 -2.63 4.79 -2.12
N ASP A 31 -2.12 5.95 -2.52
CA ASP A 31 -0.69 6.25 -2.52
C ASP A 31 -0.24 6.80 -1.18
N ASP A 32 0.87 6.26 -0.69
CA ASP A 32 1.50 6.58 0.58
C ASP A 32 0.57 7.02 1.75
N PRO A 33 -0.41 6.21 2.20
CA PRO A 33 -1.37 6.63 3.23
C PRO A 33 -0.76 6.77 4.64
N ARG A 34 0.53 6.44 4.82
CA ARG A 34 1.24 6.54 6.10
C ARG A 34 2.52 7.38 5.97
N GLY A 35 2.60 8.25 4.97
CA GLY A 35 3.75 9.14 4.73
C GLY A 35 4.05 9.99 5.97
N ASP A 36 3.06 10.74 6.43
CA ASP A 36 3.16 11.67 7.56
C ASP A 36 3.63 10.98 8.86
N LEU A 37 3.09 9.79 9.14
CA LEU A 37 3.51 9.01 10.32
C LEU A 37 4.97 8.58 10.24
N ARG A 38 5.44 8.30 9.03
CA ARG A 38 6.82 7.88 8.78
C ARG A 38 7.78 9.05 8.93
N GLU A 39 7.41 10.22 8.41
CA GLU A 39 8.16 11.47 8.59
C GLU A 39 8.24 11.85 10.07
N LEU A 40 7.10 11.83 10.76
CA LEU A 40 7.06 12.09 12.20
C LEU A 40 7.97 11.13 12.97
N SER A 41 7.89 9.84 12.66
CA SER A 41 8.71 8.82 13.32
C SER A 41 10.20 8.98 13.02
N ALA A 42 10.56 9.42 11.81
CA ALA A 42 11.94 9.69 11.43
C ALA A 42 12.53 10.89 12.20
N GLY A 43 11.71 11.89 12.52
CA GLY A 43 12.11 13.05 13.32
C GLY A 43 12.29 12.79 14.82
N LEU A 44 11.76 11.66 15.33
CA LEU A 44 11.92 11.26 16.74
C LEU A 44 13.22 10.47 17.01
N ARG A 45 14.09 10.32 16.01
CA ARG A 45 15.31 9.50 16.08
C ARG A 45 16.54 10.25 16.59
#